data_AF-A0A0J8JLQ2-F1
#
_entry.id   AF-A0A0J8JLQ2-F1
#
_cell.length_a   1.000
_cell.length_b   1.000
_cell.length_c   1.000
_cell.angle_alpha   90.00
_cell.angle_beta   90.00
_cell.angle_gamma   90.00
#
_symmetry.space_group_name_H-M   'P 1'
#
loop_
_entity.id
_entity.type
_entity.pdbx_description
1 polymer ?
#
loop_
_entity_poly.entity_id
_entity_poly.type
_entity_poly.pdbx_seq_one_letter_code
_entity_poly.pdbx_strand_id
1 'polypeptide(L)' 'MDLHKAVFMDPNILLGIVNDQLRHDCHDLHVLATVMEVDETEIEDKLAQIGFHYEEGINQFSPDL' A
#
# COMPACT_ATOMS: atom_id res chain seq x y z
N MET A 1 -1.44 -6.36 -14.23
CA MET A 1 -0.82 -5.02 -14.22
C MET A 1 0.52 -5.18 -13.51
N ASP A 2 1.57 -4.47 -13.91
CA ASP A 2 2.87 -4.56 -13.21
C ASP A 2 2.77 -3.82 -11.87
N LEU A 3 2.49 -4.53 -10.78
CA LEU A 3 2.33 -3.98 -9.42
C LEU A 3 3.58 -3.23 -8.95
N HIS A 4 4.77 -3.68 -9.34
CA HIS A 4 6.04 -2.97 -9.12
C HIS A 4 6.05 -1.52 -9.65
N LYS A 5 5.28 -1.21 -10.71
CA LYS A 5 5.19 0.18 -11.22
C LYS A 5 4.24 1.06 -10.41
N ALA A 6 3.34 0.47 -9.62
CA ALA A 6 2.37 1.21 -8.82
C ALA A 6 3.06 2.09 -7.77
N VAL A 7 4.20 1.65 -7.22
CA VAL A 7 4.99 2.45 -6.27
C VAL A 7 5.51 3.74 -6.90
N PHE A 8 5.61 3.86 -8.23
CA PHE A 8 6.02 5.08 -8.91
C PHE A 8 4.85 5.97 -9.37
N MET A 9 3.60 5.51 -9.19
CA MET A 9 2.40 6.27 -9.54
C MET A 9 2.09 7.35 -8.49
N ASP A 10 1.10 8.19 -8.79
CA ASP A 10 0.58 9.15 -7.82
C ASP A 10 0.18 8.43 -6.51
N PRO A 11 0.53 8.97 -5.32
CA PRO A 11 0.21 8.32 -4.05
C PRO A 11 -1.28 8.04 -3.86
N ASN A 12 -2.18 8.86 -4.40
CA ASN A 12 -3.63 8.62 -4.33
C ASN A 12 -4.05 7.40 -5.16
N ILE A 13 -3.38 7.16 -6.29
CA ILE A 13 -3.62 5.97 -7.12
C ILE A 13 -3.02 4.74 -6.45
N LEU A 14 -1.80 4.86 -5.92
CA LEU A 14 -1.14 3.80 -5.15
C LEU A 14 -2.02 3.34 -3.99
N LEU A 15 -2.59 4.27 -3.21
CA LEU A 15 -3.50 3.97 -2.11
C LEU A 15 -4.65 3.05 -2.54
N GLY A 16 -5.30 3.37 -3.66
CA GLY A 16 -6.40 2.57 -4.18
C GLY A 16 -5.96 1.15 -4.56
N ILE A 17 -4.81 1.02 -5.23
CA ILE A 17 -4.24 -0.27 -5.65
C ILE A 17 -3.86 -1.10 -4.43
N VAL A 18 -3.13 -0.51 -3.49
CA VAL A 18 -2.67 -1.13 -2.26
C VAL A 18 -3.86 -1.64 -1.43
N ASN A 19 -4.88 -0.80 -1.20
CA ASN A 19 -6.06 -1.20 -0.45
C ASN A 19 -6.91 -2.27 -1.16
N ASP A 20 -6.99 -2.25 -2.49
CA ASP A 20 -7.68 -3.30 -3.24
C ASP A 20 -6.94 -4.63 -3.14
N GLN A 21 -5.61 -4.58 -3.25
CA GLN A 21 -4.75 -5.76 -3.16
C GLN A 21 -4.76 -6.35 -1.74
N LEU A 22 -4.67 -5.52 -0.69
CA LEU A 22 -4.76 -5.97 0.71
C LEU A 22 -6.15 -6.53 1.06
N ARG A 23 -7.22 -6.09 0.38
CA ARG A 23 -8.55 -6.65 0.62
C ARG A 23 -8.77 -8.00 -0.07
N HIS A 24 -8.25 -8.19 -1.27
CA HIS A 24 -8.58 -9.36 -2.09
C HIS A 24 -7.52 -10.45 -2.06
N ASP A 25 -6.24 -10.07 -2.09
CA ASP A 25 -5.15 -10.98 -2.47
C ASP A 25 -4.05 -11.05 -1.41
N CYS A 26 -3.72 -9.94 -0.75
CA CYS A 26 -2.63 -9.83 0.23
C CYS A 26 -3.18 -9.83 1.65
N HIS A 27 -2.74 -10.76 2.49
CA HIS A 27 -3.23 -10.87 3.88
C HIS A 27 -2.60 -9.86 4.84
N ASP A 28 -1.51 -9.21 4.41
CA ASP A 28 -0.75 -8.21 5.14
C ASP A 28 0.07 -7.34 4.18
N LEU A 29 0.67 -6.28 4.72
CA LEU A 29 1.57 -5.39 3.99
C LEU A 29 2.84 -6.09 3.48
N HIS A 30 3.33 -7.10 4.20
CA HIS A 30 4.53 -7.85 3.83
C HIS A 30 4.37 -8.62 2.51
N VAL A 31 3.25 -9.30 2.34
CA VAL A 31 2.91 -10.02 1.11
C VAL A 31 2.76 -9.02 -0.04
N LEU A 32 2.12 -7.86 0.22
CA LEU A 32 1.98 -6.83 -0.79
C LEU A 32 3.34 -6.29 -1.26
N ALA A 33 4.22 -5.94 -0.32
CA ALA A 33 5.56 -5.45 -0.61
C ALA A 33 6.36 -6.47 -1.42
N THR A 34 6.26 -7.75 -1.06
CA THR A 34 6.86 -8.86 -1.82
C THR A 34 6.33 -8.95 -3.25
N VAL A 35 5.01 -8.82 -3.45
CA VAL A 35 4.37 -8.84 -4.78
C VAL A 35 4.74 -7.61 -5.61
N MET A 36 4.90 -6.47 -4.96
CA MET A 36 5.32 -5.22 -5.58
C MET A 36 6.84 -5.16 -5.79
N GLU A 37 7.61 -6.13 -5.29
CA GLU A 37 9.08 -6.15 -5.32
C GLU A 37 9.70 -4.87 -4.71
N VAL A 38 9.10 -4.38 -3.63
CA VAL A 38 9.53 -3.18 -2.88
C VAL A 38 9.58 -3.48 -1.38
N ASP A 39 10.16 -2.57 -0.60
CA ASP A 39 10.11 -2.64 0.85
C ASP A 39 8.78 -2.08 1.39
N GLU A 40 8.28 -2.66 2.48
CA GLU A 40 7.05 -2.21 3.15
C GLU A 40 7.13 -0.72 3.53
N THR A 41 8.29 -0.31 4.06
CA THR A 41 8.59 1.08 4.40
C THR A 41 8.50 2.04 3.23
N GLU A 42 8.78 1.61 1.99
CA GLU A 42 8.61 2.50 0.83
C GLU A 42 7.13 2.80 0.56
N ILE A 43 6.26 1.80 0.74
CA ILE A 43 4.82 1.96 0.60
C ILE A 43 4.31 2.86 1.72
N GLU A 44 4.71 2.59 2.97
CA GLU A 44 4.32 3.38 4.13
C GLU A 44 4.78 4.83 4.03
N ASP A 45 6.05 5.10 3.74
CA ASP A 45 6.57 6.47 3.61
C ASP A 45 5.84 7.25 2.51
N LYS A 46 5.48 6.56 1.43
CA LYS A 46 4.82 7.18 0.29
C LYS A 46 3.35 7.49 0.55
N LEU A 47 2.68 6.64 1.32
CA LEU A 47 1.30 6.88 1.75
C LEU A 47 1.24 7.83 2.96
N ALA A 48 2.23 7.83 3.84
CA ALA A 48 2.36 8.79 4.94
C ALA A 48 2.55 10.22 4.41
N GLN A 49 3.20 10.41 3.26
CA GLN A 49 3.31 11.73 2.60
C GLN A 49 1.95 12.34 2.21
N ILE A 50 0.93 11.51 1.98
CA ILE A 50 -0.45 11.96 1.74
C ILE A 50 -1.33 11.84 3.00
N GLY A 51 -0.74 11.53 4.15
CA GLY A 51 -1.43 11.41 5.43
C GLY A 51 -2.19 10.10 5.59
N PHE A 52 -1.69 8.99 5.05
CA PHE A 52 -2.27 7.65 5.22
C PHE A 52 -1.29 6.71 5.89
N HIS A 53 -1.79 5.89 6.81
CA HIS A 53 -1.02 4.90 7.56
C HIS A 53 -1.65 3.52 7.45
N TYR A 54 -0.79 2.49 7.45
CA TYR A 54 -1.23 1.11 7.42
C TYR A 54 -1.85 0.72 8.78
N GLU A 55 -3.03 0.13 8.72
CA GLU A 55 -3.78 -0.34 9.88
C GLU A 55 -3.94 -1.87 9.79
N GLU A 56 -3.08 -2.60 10.49
CA GLU A 56 -3.06 -4.07 10.53
C GLU A 56 -4.42 -4.67 10.92
N GLY A 57 -5.17 -4.00 11.81
CA GLY A 57 -6.46 -4.48 12.30
C GLY A 57 -7.54 -4.62 11.22
N ILE A 58 -7.47 -3.81 10.16
CA ILE A 58 -8.38 -3.86 9.01
C ILE A 58 -7.67 -4.21 7.70
N ASN A 59 -6.36 -4.50 7.80
CA ASN A 59 -5.46 -4.78 6.69
C ASN A 59 -5.55 -3.74 5.57
N GLN A 60 -5.56 -2.44 5.90
CA GLN A 60 -5.74 -1.35 4.91
C GLN A 60 -5.03 -0.08 5.36
N PHE A 61 -4.78 0.81 4.41
CA PHE A 61 -4.33 2.17 4.70
C PHE A 61 -5.53 3.08 4.97
N SER A 62 -5.49 3.70 6.15
CA SER A 62 -6.47 4.66 6.66
C SER A 62 -5.83 6.05 6.74
N PRO A 63 -6.58 7.13 6.50
CA PRO A 63 -6.06 8.49 6.69
C PRO A 63 -5.81 8.77 8.17
N ASP A 64 -4.76 9.52 8.48
CA ASP A 64 -4.52 10.10 9.80
C ASP A 64 -5.64 11.12 10.08
N LEU A 65 -6.52 10.79 11.03
CA LEU A 65 -7.73 11.53 11.38
C LEU A 65 -7.70 12.01 12.83
#